data_AF-A0A1W9GBC0-F1
#
_entry.id   AF-A0A1W9GBC0-F1
#
_cell.length_a   1.000
_cell.length_b   1.000
_cell.length_c   1.000
_cell.angle_alpha   90.00
_cell.angle_beta   90.00
_cell.angle_gamma   90.00
#
_symmetry.space_group_name_H-M   'P 1'
#
loop_
_entity.id
_entity.type
_entity.pdbx_description
1 polymer ?
#
loop_
_entity_poly.entity_id
_entity_poly.type
_entity_poly.pdbx_seq_one_letter_code
_entity_poly.pdbx_strand_id
1 'polypeptide(L)' 'MGDKCKVDSVETQAGNWNASDQNLLSATLMATPTQRIAWLEEALQLAYATGALKPRRLVTKEEWDAMGLLPE' A
#
# COMPACT_ATOMS: atom_id res chain seq x y z
N MET A 1 -5.58 -10.64 -45.34
CA MET A 1 -5.70 -11.77 -44.39
C MET A 1 -4.30 -12.35 -44.21
N GLY A 2 -3.67 -12.40 -43.05
CA GLY A 2 -4.03 -11.96 -41.71
C GLY A 2 -2.80 -12.15 -40.85
N ASP A 3 -2.23 -11.06 -40.35
CA ASP A 3 -1.14 -11.12 -39.39
C ASP A 3 -1.77 -11.16 -38.00
N LYS A 4 -1.78 -12.38 -37.46
CA LYS A 4 -2.26 -12.71 -36.14
C LYS A 4 -1.27 -12.08 -35.16
N CYS A 5 -1.58 -10.87 -34.68
CA CYS A 5 -0.87 -10.26 -33.54
C CYS A 5 -0.86 -11.29 -32.41
N LYS A 6 0.31 -11.88 -32.19
CA LYS A 6 0.58 -12.76 -31.08
C LYS A 6 0.51 -11.86 -29.86
N VAL A 7 -0.62 -11.95 -29.15
CA VAL A 7 -0.73 -11.40 -27.81
C VAL A 7 0.28 -12.18 -26.99
N ASP A 8 1.46 -11.59 -26.77
CA ASP A 8 2.35 -12.05 -25.73
C ASP A 8 1.52 -11.96 -24.46
N SER A 9 1.08 -13.14 -24.04
CA SER A 9 0.42 -13.35 -22.76
C SER A 9 1.44 -12.89 -21.74
N VAL A 10 1.31 -11.63 -21.29
CA VAL A 10 1.93 -11.14 -20.07
C VAL A 10 1.33 -12.00 -18.98
N GLU A 11 1.95 -13.15 -18.80
CA GLU A 11 1.85 -13.97 -17.62
C GLU A 11 2.33 -13.05 -16.50
N THR A 12 1.37 -12.41 -15.84
CA THR A 12 1.54 -11.69 -14.60
C THR A 12 2.18 -12.68 -13.65
N GLN A 13 3.51 -12.68 -13.62
CA GLN A 13 4.31 -13.60 -12.84
C GLN A 13 3.93 -13.33 -11.38
N ALA A 14 3.07 -14.19 -10.86
CA ALA A 14 2.60 -14.10 -9.49
C ALA A 14 3.82 -14.17 -8.58
N GLY A 15 4.14 -13.02 -7.97
CA GLY A 15 5.03 -12.79 -6.84
C GLY A 15 6.05 -13.88 -6.53
N ASN A 16 7.21 -13.83 -7.20
CA ASN A 16 8.40 -14.41 -6.59
C ASN A 16 8.86 -13.45 -5.49
N TRP A 17 8.39 -13.68 -4.26
CA TRP A 17 8.84 -12.96 -3.07
C TRP A 17 10.31 -13.31 -2.84
N ASN A 18 11.19 -12.48 -3.39
CA ASN A 18 12.62 -12.77 -3.47
C ASN A 18 13.27 -12.59 -2.09
N ALA A 19 14.46 -13.15 -1.89
CA ALA A 19 15.27 -12.93 -0.69
C ALA A 19 15.50 -11.43 -0.41
N SER A 20 15.48 -10.58 -1.44
CA SER A 20 15.49 -9.12 -1.31
C SER A 20 14.26 -8.59 -0.57
N ASP A 21 13.08 -9.12 -0.86
CA ASP A 21 11.81 -8.68 -0.27
C ASP A 21 11.69 -9.16 1.17
N GLN A 22 12.23 -10.35 1.46
CA GLN A 22 12.35 -10.86 2.83
C GLN A 22 13.33 -10.02 3.65
N ASN A 23 14.50 -9.68 3.10
CA ASN A 23 15.49 -8.87 3.79
C ASN A 23 14.98 -7.43 4.04
N LEU A 24 14.26 -6.86 3.07
CA LEU A 24 13.60 -5.56 3.23
C LEU A 24 12.53 -5.59 4.33
N LEU A 25 11.73 -6.67 4.40
CA LEU A 25 10.77 -6.87 5.47
C LEU A 25 11.48 -6.98 6.83
N SER A 26 12.53 -7.79 6.94
CA SER A 26 13.31 -7.93 8.17
C SER A 26 13.94 -6.61 8.61
N ALA A 27 14.53 -5.85 7.69
CA ALA A 27 15.09 -4.53 7.96
C ALA A 27 14.00 -3.55 8.43
N THR A 28 12.82 -3.58 7.80
CA THR A 28 11.67 -2.77 8.20
C THR A 28 11.12 -3.17 9.57
N LEU A 29 11.08 -4.47 9.88
CA LEU A 29 10.65 -4.96 11.20
C LEU A 29 11.66 -4.62 12.31
N MET A 30 12.95 -4.55 11.98
CA MET A 30 14.01 -4.09 12.88
C MET A 30 14.06 -2.57 13.04
N ALA A 31 13.41 -1.82 12.15
CA ALA A 31 13.28 -0.38 12.29
C ALA A 31 12.44 -0.05 13.53
N THR A 32 12.85 1.01 14.24
CA THR A 32 12.10 1.49 15.40
C THR A 32 10.67 1.86 15.00
N PRO A 33 9.70 1.78 15.92
CA PRO A 33 8.33 2.24 15.64
C PRO A 33 8.30 3.65 15.02
N THR A 34 9.13 4.56 15.51
CA THR A 34 9.28 5.92 14.97
C THR A 34 9.72 5.94 13.50
N GLN A 35 10.71 5.14 13.13
CA GLN A 35 11.21 5.07 11.74
C GLN A 35 10.15 4.50 10.79
N ARG A 36 9.38 3.50 11.23
CA ARG A 36 8.27 2.97 10.42
C ARG A 36 7.16 4.00 10.22
N ILE A 37 6.83 4.76 11.26
CA ILE A 37 5.82 5.82 11.18
C ILE A 37 6.28 6.90 10.19
N ALA A 38 7.53 7.37 10.30
CA ALA A 38 8.07 8.37 9.38
C ALA A 38 7.99 7.91 7.91
N TRP A 39 8.36 6.66 7.62
CA TRP A 39 8.25 6.10 6.28
C TRP A 39 6.79 6.05 5.78
N LEU A 40 5.84 5.67 6.64
CA LEU A 40 4.42 5.65 6.28
C LEU A 40 3.88 7.06 6.01
N GLU A 41 4.31 8.06 6.77
CA GLU A 41 3.92 9.46 6.58
C GLU A 41 4.43 9.98 5.23
N GLU A 42 5.67 9.69 4.85
CA GLU A 42 6.24 10.03 3.54
C GLU A 42 5.48 9.35 2.39
N ALA A 43 5.21 8.05 2.52
CA ALA A 43 4.45 7.32 1.51
C ALA A 43 3.03 7.87 1.34
N LEU A 44 2.38 8.25 2.45
CA LEU A 44 1.05 8.86 2.43
C LEU A 44 1.08 10.24 1.75
N GLN A 45 2.06 11.09 2.07
CA GLN A 45 2.21 12.40 1.44
C GLN A 45 2.36 12.28 -0.07
N LEU A 46 3.21 11.36 -0.54
CA LEU A 46 3.39 11.10 -1.97
C LEU A 46 2.08 10.62 -2.62
N ALA A 47 1.34 9.74 -1.96
CA ALA A 47 0.09 9.20 -2.48
C ALA A 47 -1.01 10.28 -2.59
N TYR A 48 -1.06 11.26 -1.69
CA TYR A 48 -1.94 12.42 -1.84
C TYR A 48 -1.46 13.37 -2.94
N ALA A 49 -0.16 13.67 -3.00
CA ALA A 49 0.40 14.58 -4.00
C ALA A 49 0.20 14.07 -5.43
N THR A 50 0.27 12.75 -5.62
CA THR A 50 0.04 12.09 -6.92
C THR A 50 -1.44 11.85 -7.24
N GLY A 51 -2.35 12.12 -6.29
CA GLY A 51 -3.78 11.86 -6.44
C GLY A 51 -4.15 10.37 -6.39
N ALA A 52 -3.22 9.48 -6.01
CA ALA A 52 -3.49 8.06 -5.81
C ALA A 52 -4.47 7.82 -4.66
N LEU A 53 -4.41 8.67 -3.63
CA LEU A 53 -5.41 8.70 -2.55
C LEU A 53 -6.34 9.90 -2.71
N LYS A 54 -7.64 9.64 -2.54
CA LYS A 54 -8.63 10.72 -2.41
C LYS A 54 -8.38 11.47 -1.10
N PRO A 55 -8.47 12.81 -1.08
CA PRO A 55 -8.37 13.60 0.15
C PRO A 55 -9.29 12.99 1.21
N ARG A 56 -8.72 12.61 2.36
CA ARG A 56 -9.52 12.07 3.46
C ARG A 56 -10.54 13.14 3.86
N ARG A 57 -11.82 12.78 3.84
CA ARG A 57 -12.80 13.52 4.62
C ARG A 57 -12.34 13.46 6.06
N LEU A 58 -12.31 14.61 6.74
CA LEU A 58 -12.11 14.65 8.16
C LEU A 58 -13.30 13.93 8.79
N VAL A 59 -13.06 12.70 9.21
CA VAL A 59 -14.02 11.93 9.99
C VAL A 59 -14.13 12.64 11.34
N THR A 60 -15.35 13.00 11.73
CA THR A 60 -15.56 13.71 13.00
C THR A 60 -15.28 12.77 14.18
N LYS A 61 -15.05 13.33 15.38
CA LYS A 61 -14.79 12.55 16.59
C LYS A 61 -15.90 11.52 16.82
N GLU A 62 -17.14 11.92 16.55
CA GLU A 62 -18.34 11.11 16.70
C GLU A 62 -18.39 9.95 15.68
N GLU A 63 -17.99 10.19 14.44
CA GLU A 63 -17.90 9.15 13.42
C GLU A 63 -16.78 8.15 13.71
N TRP A 64 -15.64 8.60 14.27
CA TRP A 64 -14.57 7.73 14.75
C TRP A 64 -15.02 6.85 15.91
N ASP A 65 -15.70 7.45 16.89
CA ASP A 65 -16.21 6.73 18.06
C ASP A 65 -17.30 5.71 17.64
N ALA A 66 -18.12 6.03 16.63
CA ALA A 66 -19.07 5.10 16.04
C ALA A 66 -18.40 3.93 15.28
N MET A 67 -17.25 4.15 14.62
CA MET A 67 -16.49 3.09 13.94
C MET A 67 -15.73 2.17 14.91
N GLY A 68 -15.40 2.66 16.11
CA GLY A 68 -14.80 1.87 17.19
C GLY A 68 -15.79 0.98 17.95
N LEU A 69 -17.10 1.10 17.66
CA LEU A 69 -18.19 0.38 18.31
C LEU A 69 -18.90 -0.57 17.33
N LEU A 70 -18.16 -1.56 16.81
CA LEU A 70 -18.77 -2.81 16.35
C LEU A 70 -18.98 -3.70 17.59
N PRO A 71 -20.19 -4.23 17.83
CA PRO A 71 -20.60 -4.74 19.14
C PRO A 71 -20.14 -6.18 19.38
N GLU A 72 -20.04 -6.56 20.66
CA GLU A 72 -20.76 -7.74 21.16
C GLU A 72 -22.05 -7.28 21.82
#